data_AF-A0A6N6KID5-F1
#
_entry.id   AF-A0A6N6KID5-F1
#
_cell.length_a   1.000
_cell.length_b   1.000
_cell.length_c   1.000
_cell.angle_alpha   90.00
_cell.angle_beta   90.00
_cell.angle_gamma   90.00
#
_symmetry.space_group_name_H-M   'P 1'
#
loop_
_entity.id
_entity.type
_entity.pdbx_description
1 polymer ?
#
loop_
_entity_poly.entity_id
_entity_poly.type
_entity_poly.pdbx_seq_one_letter_code
_entity_poly.pdbx_strand_id
1 'polypeptide(L)'
;MKKYPLLLVLFCLAIQTQIYSQRKVGTNLSSITDYSEELVFKDAFKAARQWIPFNSDGSGGWDSGVEIPLGIDGYPLEIPYDNGTDAPQAVRSLILWDLEPEAAMPMGTYTLKIKGTGEVRLDFGATGTFTSPGTYTFVPTGSNIAVSILSSDVNDPVHDIEVILPGYADDHETAPFHPEFLSFIDDFHVLRFMDWMRTNNSPVQVWAERTSVDNYTQAMPSGIAYEHIVDLCNTAKKDPWICIPHQADDDFITQMAHFLFDNLDQDLTVYLEYSNEVWNGIFAQNSYASQQGAALGYEGQPWEQAWQYTAKRSADVFYLFEQVFGTNTDRLVKIIPSQSVNSWLSNYIISRFEEPEYNPYGVEADVLAIAPYFGGGIGDQIGNDGLIESITVDEILNMVEASLEEDAFIPIASSLEVANDHELVLMTYEGGQHLVSYQYQSNETLTQKLTDANRHDRMEDIYCEYLNYWYLALGEETLFVNFSSQGSYSRYGSWGLKEYQGQPAEETPKYRAFQNCVFGTSASVQIDHKLTRINIVPNPANDVVEVMNTEGVKIKNVRFFDASGKRVLESLAGIQQFDLSSLQSGIYFVEILTEVGVSRQKLIKY
;
A
#
# COMPACT_ATOMS: atom_id res chain seq x y z
N MET A 1 -15.19 46.72 63.82
CA MET A 1 -15.16 46.60 62.35
C MET A 1 -13.73 46.41 61.89
N LYS A 2 -13.48 45.28 61.21
CA LYS A 2 -12.53 45.03 60.10
C LYS A 2 -12.01 43.59 60.25
N LYS A 3 -12.71 42.68 59.57
CA LYS A 3 -12.25 41.32 59.26
C LYS A 3 -11.28 41.45 58.08
N TYR A 4 -10.09 40.87 58.20
CA TYR A 4 -9.23 40.56 57.05
C TYR A 4 -9.49 39.10 56.66
N PRO A 5 -9.79 38.77 55.39
CA PRO A 5 -9.80 37.40 54.95
C PRO A 5 -8.36 36.96 54.63
N LEU A 6 -7.99 35.81 55.19
CA LEU A 6 -6.80 35.05 54.84
C LEU A 6 -7.06 34.42 53.46
N LEU A 7 -6.35 34.86 52.43
CA LEU A 7 -6.45 34.30 51.09
C LEU A 7 -5.65 32.98 51.08
N LEU A 8 -6.34 31.84 51.07
CA LEU A 8 -5.75 30.53 50.82
C LEU A 8 -5.50 30.42 49.30
N VAL A 9 -4.25 30.47 48.87
CA VAL A 9 -3.87 30.16 47.48
C VAL A 9 -3.80 28.63 47.38
N LEU A 10 -4.81 28.02 46.78
CA LEU A 10 -4.72 26.64 46.28
C LEU A 10 -3.85 26.65 45.03
N PHE A 11 -2.66 26.04 45.11
CA PHE A 11 -1.92 25.60 43.93
C PHE A 11 -2.64 24.36 43.37
N CYS A 12 -3.44 24.53 42.31
CA CYS A 12 -3.79 23.41 41.44
C CYS A 12 -2.54 23.08 40.61
N LEU A 13 -1.81 22.01 40.97
CA LEU A 13 -0.95 21.34 40.00
C LEU A 13 -1.87 20.66 38.99
N ALA A 14 -2.01 21.26 37.81
CA ALA A 14 -2.49 20.55 36.64
C ALA A 14 -1.43 19.50 36.28
N ILE A 15 -1.67 18.25 36.62
CA ILE A 15 -0.93 17.13 36.04
C ILE A 15 -1.48 17.00 34.61
N GLN A 16 -0.78 17.57 33.63
CA GLN A 16 -0.98 17.20 32.24
C GLN A 16 -0.45 15.78 32.05
N THR A 17 -1.34 14.80 32.05
CA THR A 17 -1.05 13.50 31.46
C THR A 17 -0.96 13.72 29.95
N GLN A 18 0.26 13.75 29.41
CA GLN A 18 0.47 13.57 27.97
C GLN A 18 0.02 12.15 27.63
N ILE A 19 -1.11 12.04 26.93
CA ILE A 19 -1.47 10.82 26.24
C ILE A 19 -0.62 10.82 24.98
N TYR A 20 0.32 9.89 24.90
CA TYR A 20 1.12 9.64 23.70
C TYR A 20 0.27 8.74 22.80
N SER A 21 -0.16 9.26 21.66
CA SER A 21 -0.87 8.47 20.64
C SER A 21 0.13 8.05 19.57
N GLN A 22 0.31 6.74 19.40
CA GLN A 22 1.17 6.19 18.35
C GLN A 22 0.55 6.53 16.99
N ARG A 23 1.37 7.02 16.05
CA ARG A 23 0.93 7.30 14.67
C ARG A 23 0.44 6.01 14.02
N LYS A 24 -0.85 5.95 13.64
CA LYS A 24 -1.45 4.78 12.99
C LYS A 24 -0.91 4.62 11.57
N VAL A 25 -0.45 3.43 11.25
CA VAL A 25 0.24 3.13 10.00
C VAL A 25 -0.13 1.74 9.53
N GLY A 26 -0.29 1.58 8.23
CA GLY A 26 -0.49 0.29 7.59
C GLY A 26 0.48 0.08 6.44
N THR A 27 0.45 -1.12 5.85
CA THR A 27 1.23 -1.45 4.66
C THR A 27 0.38 -2.29 3.73
N ASN A 28 0.49 -2.05 2.42
CA ASN A 28 0.14 -3.06 1.43
C ASN A 28 1.17 -4.19 1.50
N LEU A 29 0.71 -5.42 1.57
CA LEU A 29 1.57 -6.61 1.52
C LEU A 29 1.89 -6.97 0.08
N SER A 30 3.09 -7.48 -0.16
CA SER A 30 3.54 -7.82 -1.50
C SER A 30 2.91 -9.11 -2.01
N SER A 31 2.79 -9.22 -3.33
CA SER A 31 2.15 -10.36 -3.97
C SER A 31 2.77 -11.70 -3.55
N ILE A 32 1.92 -12.72 -3.39
CA ILE A 32 2.36 -14.11 -3.25
C ILE A 32 2.69 -14.66 -4.64
N THR A 33 3.98 -14.73 -4.95
CA THR A 33 4.51 -15.29 -6.20
C THR A 33 5.84 -15.99 -5.94
N ASP A 34 6.26 -16.84 -6.88
CA ASP A 34 7.49 -17.60 -6.78
C ASP A 34 8.75 -16.72 -6.75
N TYR A 35 8.63 -15.48 -7.22
CA TYR A 35 9.68 -14.47 -7.28
C TYR A 35 9.52 -13.33 -6.28
N SER A 36 8.63 -13.46 -5.30
CA SER A 36 8.47 -12.45 -4.25
C SER A 36 9.65 -12.48 -3.29
N GLU A 37 10.24 -11.32 -3.01
CA GLU A 37 11.26 -11.19 -1.96
C GLU A 37 10.69 -11.08 -0.54
N GLU A 38 9.36 -11.15 -0.40
CA GLU A 38 8.64 -11.28 0.88
C GLU A 38 8.24 -12.75 1.10
N LEU A 39 9.00 -13.46 1.94
CA LEU A 39 8.75 -14.89 2.20
C LEU A 39 7.69 -15.05 3.29
N VAL A 40 6.43 -15.08 2.86
CA VAL A 40 5.28 -15.15 3.77
C VAL A 40 5.18 -16.52 4.44
N PHE A 41 5.36 -17.61 3.69
CA PHE A 41 5.14 -18.98 4.17
C PHE A 41 6.45 -19.70 4.50
N LYS A 42 6.41 -20.53 5.54
CA LYS A 42 7.47 -21.51 5.84
C LYS A 42 7.52 -22.64 4.81
N ASP A 43 6.42 -22.92 4.12
CA ASP A 43 6.37 -23.78 2.95
C ASP A 43 6.44 -22.92 1.67
N ALA A 44 7.60 -22.95 1.00
CA ALA A 44 7.83 -22.20 -0.23
C ALA A 44 6.95 -22.68 -1.39
N PHE A 45 6.41 -23.90 -1.33
CA PHE A 45 5.54 -24.43 -2.38
C PHE A 45 4.17 -23.72 -2.41
N LYS A 46 3.75 -23.08 -1.31
CA LYS A 46 2.54 -22.25 -1.30
C LYS A 46 2.64 -21.02 -2.19
N ALA A 47 3.83 -20.54 -2.53
CA ALA A 47 4.02 -19.44 -3.47
C ALA A 47 4.34 -19.93 -4.90
N ALA A 48 4.21 -21.23 -5.18
CA ALA A 48 4.70 -21.80 -6.41
C ALA A 48 3.93 -21.33 -7.65
N ARG A 49 4.64 -21.17 -8.77
CA ARG A 49 4.03 -20.81 -10.05
C ARG A 49 3.02 -21.87 -10.50
N GLN A 50 2.02 -21.47 -11.28
CA GLN A 50 1.13 -22.44 -11.92
C GLN A 50 1.93 -23.48 -12.74
N TRP A 51 1.43 -24.72 -12.82
CA TRP A 51 2.12 -25.80 -13.53
C TRP A 51 2.45 -25.42 -14.98
N ILE A 52 3.72 -25.62 -15.35
CA ILE A 52 4.25 -25.43 -16.70
C ILE A 52 4.44 -26.81 -17.33
N PRO A 53 3.63 -27.18 -18.34
CA PRO A 53 3.77 -28.45 -19.03
C PRO A 53 5.00 -28.45 -19.95
N PHE A 54 5.68 -29.59 -20.05
CA PHE A 54 6.80 -29.78 -20.96
C PHE A 54 6.88 -31.24 -21.45
N ASN A 55 7.47 -31.47 -22.63
CA ASN A 55 7.58 -32.83 -23.16
C ASN A 55 8.45 -33.69 -22.22
N SER A 56 7.90 -34.83 -21.79
CA SER A 56 8.55 -35.76 -20.84
C SER A 56 9.86 -36.35 -21.36
N ASP A 57 10.05 -36.38 -22.68
CA ASP A 57 11.29 -36.79 -23.33
C ASP A 57 12.36 -35.66 -23.37
N GLY A 58 12.04 -34.48 -22.85
CA GLY A 58 12.92 -33.30 -22.81
C GLY A 58 13.03 -32.54 -24.12
N SER A 59 12.23 -32.88 -25.14
CA SER A 59 12.16 -32.12 -26.38
C SER A 59 11.30 -30.85 -26.23
N GLY A 60 11.29 -29.99 -27.26
CA GLY A 60 10.43 -28.80 -27.29
C GLY A 60 10.97 -27.59 -26.52
N GLY A 61 10.05 -26.67 -26.19
CA GLY A 61 10.35 -25.42 -25.48
C GLY A 61 10.23 -25.54 -23.96
N TRP A 62 10.34 -24.39 -23.28
CA TRP A 62 10.18 -24.29 -21.82
C TRP A 62 8.76 -24.64 -21.35
N ASP A 63 7.77 -24.16 -22.10
CA ASP A 63 6.36 -24.42 -21.91
C ASP A 63 5.81 -25.00 -23.21
N SER A 64 5.18 -26.17 -23.15
CA SER A 64 4.55 -26.80 -24.31
C SER A 64 3.18 -26.20 -24.64
N GLY A 65 2.55 -25.51 -23.68
CA GLY A 65 1.19 -25.00 -23.78
C GLY A 65 0.10 -26.08 -23.76
N VAL A 66 0.44 -27.34 -23.50
CA VAL A 66 -0.51 -28.45 -23.45
C VAL A 66 -1.30 -28.41 -22.14
N GLU A 67 -2.62 -28.34 -22.24
CA GLU A 67 -3.50 -28.34 -21.06
C GLU A 67 -3.47 -29.71 -20.36
N ILE A 68 -3.14 -29.70 -19.06
CA ILE A 68 -3.04 -30.91 -18.21
C ILE A 68 -4.28 -30.98 -17.31
N PRO A 69 -5.00 -32.12 -17.27
CA PRO A 69 -6.09 -32.32 -16.32
C PRO A 69 -5.62 -32.25 -14.86
N LEU A 70 -6.25 -31.37 -14.07
CA LEU A 70 -5.94 -31.16 -12.66
C LEU A 70 -7.08 -31.64 -11.76
N GLY A 71 -6.74 -32.06 -10.54
CA GLY A 71 -7.67 -32.27 -9.44
C GLY A 71 -8.20 -30.96 -8.86
N ILE A 72 -9.10 -31.07 -7.89
CA ILE A 72 -9.70 -29.90 -7.20
C ILE A 72 -8.69 -29.11 -6.37
N ASP A 73 -7.63 -29.79 -5.91
CA ASP A 73 -6.45 -29.26 -5.21
C ASP A 73 -5.42 -28.65 -6.18
N GLY A 74 -5.63 -28.77 -7.49
CA GLY A 74 -4.77 -28.24 -8.53
C GLY A 74 -3.55 -29.12 -8.87
N TYR A 75 -3.43 -30.32 -8.32
CA TYR A 75 -2.39 -31.28 -8.72
C TYR A 75 -2.78 -32.02 -10.01
N PRO A 76 -1.81 -32.39 -10.88
CA PRO A 76 -2.11 -33.20 -12.07
C PRO A 76 -2.64 -34.58 -11.73
N LEU A 77 -3.68 -35.02 -12.45
CA LEU A 77 -4.31 -36.33 -12.21
C LEU A 77 -3.43 -37.50 -12.68
N GLU A 78 -2.60 -37.32 -13.69
CA GLU A 78 -1.67 -38.34 -14.18
C GLU A 78 -0.46 -37.68 -14.86
N ILE A 79 0.71 -38.29 -14.72
CA ILE A 79 1.95 -37.88 -15.39
C ILE A 79 2.76 -39.14 -15.75
N PRO A 80 3.37 -39.23 -16.95
CA PRO A 80 3.23 -38.29 -18.05
C PRO A 80 1.80 -38.31 -18.63
N TYR A 81 1.24 -37.14 -18.89
CA TYR A 81 -0.07 -37.00 -19.51
C TYR A 81 0.05 -37.18 -21.03
N ASP A 82 -0.77 -38.05 -21.61
CA ASP A 82 -0.78 -38.34 -23.04
C ASP A 82 -2.19 -38.13 -23.61
N ASN A 83 -2.37 -37.04 -24.36
CA ASN A 83 -3.62 -36.73 -25.04
C ASN A 83 -3.75 -37.43 -26.43
N GLY A 84 -2.78 -38.25 -26.81
CA GLY A 84 -2.71 -38.98 -28.07
C GLY A 84 -2.32 -38.14 -29.29
N THR A 85 -2.01 -36.86 -29.12
CA THR A 85 -1.69 -35.90 -30.21
C THR A 85 -0.33 -35.25 -30.02
N ASP A 86 -0.07 -34.74 -28.81
CA ASP A 86 1.19 -34.13 -28.43
C ASP A 86 2.18 -35.18 -27.89
N ALA A 87 3.45 -34.81 -27.71
CA ALA A 87 4.37 -35.67 -26.97
C ALA A 87 3.85 -35.85 -25.52
N PRO A 88 4.09 -36.99 -24.86
CA PRO A 88 3.66 -37.16 -23.47
C PRO A 88 4.27 -36.08 -22.57
N GLN A 89 3.47 -35.49 -21.68
CA GLN A 89 3.81 -34.28 -20.92
C GLN A 89 4.18 -34.58 -19.47
N ALA A 90 5.28 -34.03 -18.99
CA ALA A 90 5.56 -33.81 -17.57
C ALA A 90 5.20 -32.38 -17.18
N VAL A 91 5.20 -32.06 -15.89
CA VAL A 91 4.96 -30.69 -15.41
C VAL A 91 6.05 -30.23 -14.48
N ARG A 92 6.27 -28.90 -14.44
CA ARG A 92 7.13 -28.25 -13.45
C ARG A 92 6.45 -27.03 -12.86
N SER A 93 6.77 -26.72 -11.62
CA SER A 93 6.40 -25.46 -10.98
C SER A 93 7.64 -24.80 -10.42
N LEU A 94 7.70 -23.47 -10.49
CA LEU A 94 8.84 -22.67 -10.04
C LEU A 94 8.58 -22.17 -8.62
N ILE A 95 9.62 -22.17 -7.79
CA ILE A 95 9.62 -21.64 -6.43
C ILE A 95 10.94 -20.89 -6.19
N LEU A 96 10.90 -19.85 -5.35
CA LEU A 96 12.09 -19.07 -4.98
C LEU A 96 12.90 -18.65 -6.21
N TRP A 97 12.20 -18.13 -7.21
CA TRP A 97 12.68 -17.85 -8.56
C TRP A 97 13.14 -16.40 -8.69
N ASP A 98 14.25 -16.14 -9.37
CA ASP A 98 14.80 -14.79 -9.58
C ASP A 98 14.95 -13.94 -8.30
N LEU A 99 15.10 -14.57 -7.12
CA LEU A 99 15.35 -13.86 -5.87
C LEU A 99 16.76 -13.24 -5.89
N GLU A 100 16.82 -11.91 -5.87
CA GLU A 100 18.05 -11.12 -5.86
C GLU A 100 17.96 -10.00 -4.81
N PRO A 101 19.06 -9.65 -4.13
CA PRO A 101 20.38 -10.28 -4.19
C PRO A 101 20.39 -11.70 -3.61
N GLU A 102 21.49 -12.46 -3.77
CA GLU A 102 21.67 -13.81 -3.18
C GLU A 102 21.30 -13.87 -1.67
N ALA A 103 21.45 -12.75 -0.95
CA ALA A 103 21.06 -12.62 0.45
C ALA A 103 19.54 -12.77 0.71
N ALA A 104 18.68 -12.60 -0.30
CA ALA A 104 17.24 -12.82 -0.22
C ALA A 104 16.88 -14.32 -0.13
N MET A 105 17.80 -15.22 -0.51
CA MET A 105 17.58 -16.66 -0.50
C MET A 105 17.86 -17.27 0.89
N PRO A 106 16.90 -17.96 1.54
CA PRO A 106 17.17 -18.64 2.80
C PRO A 106 18.10 -19.83 2.55
N MET A 107 19.36 -19.73 2.97
CA MET A 107 20.32 -20.82 2.83
C MET A 107 20.21 -21.81 4.00
N GLY A 108 20.34 -23.10 3.71
CA GLY A 108 20.29 -24.15 4.72
C GLY A 108 19.75 -25.47 4.19
N THR A 109 19.38 -26.37 5.10
CA THR A 109 18.77 -27.66 4.73
C THR A 109 17.25 -27.52 4.69
N TYR A 110 16.68 -27.68 3.50
CA TYR A 110 15.25 -27.69 3.25
C TYR A 110 14.70 -29.10 3.44
N THR A 111 13.40 -29.19 3.70
CA THR A 111 12.66 -30.47 3.74
C THR A 111 11.67 -30.53 2.59
N LEU A 112 11.73 -31.59 1.78
CA LEU A 112 10.77 -31.91 0.73
C LEU A 112 9.88 -33.05 1.23
N LYS A 113 8.57 -32.82 1.32
CA LYS A 113 7.57 -33.86 1.58
C LYS A 113 6.69 -34.03 0.35
N ILE A 114 6.34 -35.27 0.03
CA ILE A 114 5.56 -35.62 -1.16
C ILE A 114 4.64 -36.79 -0.81
N LYS A 115 3.38 -36.73 -1.23
CA LYS A 115 2.43 -37.85 -1.18
C LYS A 115 2.00 -38.31 -2.59
N GLY A 116 1.18 -39.35 -2.64
CA GLY A 116 0.84 -40.05 -3.88
C GLY A 116 1.96 -40.94 -4.41
N THR A 117 1.71 -41.64 -5.50
CA THR A 117 2.64 -42.60 -6.12
C THR A 117 3.23 -42.01 -7.40
N GLY A 118 4.56 -41.86 -7.46
CA GLY A 118 5.21 -41.26 -8.62
C GLY A 118 6.67 -40.89 -8.42
N GLU A 119 7.16 -39.94 -9.21
CA GLU A 119 8.54 -39.44 -9.15
C GLU A 119 8.57 -37.91 -9.30
N VAL A 120 9.26 -37.25 -8.38
CA VAL A 120 9.45 -35.79 -8.36
C VAL A 120 10.93 -35.47 -8.49
N ARG A 121 11.26 -34.43 -9.25
CA ARG A 121 12.63 -33.96 -9.44
C ARG A 121 12.76 -32.49 -9.07
N LEU A 122 13.86 -32.15 -8.41
CA LEU A 122 14.28 -30.76 -8.22
C LEU A 122 15.26 -30.39 -9.34
N ASP A 123 15.04 -29.22 -9.94
CA ASP A 123 15.82 -28.69 -11.05
C ASP A 123 16.45 -27.32 -10.70
N PHE A 124 17.51 -26.96 -11.44
CA PHE A 124 18.22 -25.67 -11.38
C PHE A 124 18.94 -25.39 -10.04
N GLY A 125 18.42 -24.46 -9.24
CA GLY A 125 18.97 -24.06 -7.93
C GLY A 125 18.92 -25.18 -6.88
N ALA A 126 18.25 -26.29 -7.19
CA ALA A 126 18.35 -27.53 -6.43
C ALA A 126 18.44 -28.73 -7.40
N THR A 127 18.87 -29.89 -6.90
CA THR A 127 19.00 -31.11 -7.72
C THR A 127 18.59 -32.35 -6.94
N GLY A 128 18.05 -33.33 -7.65
CA GLY A 128 17.73 -34.65 -7.10
C GLY A 128 16.42 -35.19 -7.67
N THR A 129 16.31 -36.51 -7.75
CA THR A 129 15.10 -37.22 -8.16
C THR A 129 14.65 -38.12 -7.01
N PHE A 130 13.38 -38.03 -6.66
CA PHE A 130 12.80 -38.58 -5.45
C PHE A 130 11.56 -39.40 -5.79
N THR A 131 11.47 -40.62 -5.23
CA THR A 131 10.28 -41.46 -5.34
C THR A 131 9.19 -40.95 -4.39
N SER A 132 7.95 -40.87 -4.84
CA SER A 132 6.80 -40.53 -4.00
C SER A 132 6.05 -41.79 -3.54
N PRO A 133 5.57 -41.87 -2.28
CA PRO A 133 5.62 -40.85 -1.22
C PRO A 133 6.94 -40.87 -0.44
N GLY A 134 7.31 -39.73 0.14
CA GLY A 134 8.52 -39.65 0.97
C GLY A 134 8.80 -38.29 1.60
N THR A 135 9.76 -38.29 2.53
CA THR A 135 10.34 -37.07 3.14
C THR A 135 11.84 -37.07 2.89
N TYR A 136 12.33 -35.99 2.32
CA TYR A 136 13.70 -35.82 1.87
C TYR A 136 14.25 -34.49 2.37
N THR A 137 15.58 -34.38 2.39
CA THR A 137 16.27 -33.13 2.68
C THR A 137 17.19 -32.77 1.54
N PHE A 138 17.27 -31.48 1.21
CA PHE A 138 18.20 -30.97 0.21
C PHE A 138 18.76 -29.62 0.64
N VAL A 139 19.88 -29.21 0.03
CA VAL A 139 20.47 -27.88 0.22
C VAL A 139 20.50 -27.22 -1.15
N PRO A 140 19.81 -26.08 -1.35
CA PRO A 140 19.88 -25.36 -2.61
C PRO A 140 21.27 -24.77 -2.82
N THR A 141 21.66 -24.64 -4.08
CA THR A 141 22.90 -23.97 -4.49
C THR A 141 22.69 -22.48 -4.78
N GLY A 142 21.45 -22.02 -4.78
CA GLY A 142 21.02 -20.63 -5.01
C GLY A 142 19.50 -20.55 -5.20
N SER A 143 19.01 -19.39 -5.62
CA SER A 143 17.61 -19.20 -6.08
C SER A 143 17.34 -19.99 -7.38
N ASN A 144 16.17 -19.79 -7.99
CA ASN A 144 15.72 -20.45 -9.21
C ASN A 144 15.52 -21.94 -9.03
N ILE A 145 14.59 -22.35 -8.16
CA ILE A 145 14.29 -23.77 -7.94
C ILE A 145 13.03 -24.13 -8.73
N ALA A 146 13.02 -25.29 -9.37
CA ALA A 146 11.80 -25.87 -9.92
C ALA A 146 11.55 -27.27 -9.36
N VAL A 147 10.28 -27.57 -9.10
CA VAL A 147 9.79 -28.89 -8.72
C VAL A 147 9.05 -29.48 -9.91
N SER A 148 9.57 -30.57 -10.45
CA SER A 148 9.01 -31.28 -11.61
C SER A 148 8.35 -32.59 -11.17
N ILE A 149 7.13 -32.86 -11.61
CA ILE A 149 6.52 -34.19 -11.52
C ILE A 149 6.87 -34.93 -12.81
N LEU A 150 7.59 -36.05 -12.70
CA LEU A 150 8.05 -36.86 -13.85
C LEU A 150 7.18 -38.10 -14.07
N SER A 151 6.54 -38.60 -13.00
CA SER A 151 5.50 -39.61 -13.08
C SER A 151 4.51 -39.44 -11.93
N SER A 152 3.25 -39.80 -12.15
CA SER A 152 2.13 -39.70 -11.20
C SER A 152 1.08 -40.75 -11.58
N ASP A 153 0.78 -41.69 -10.68
CA ASP A 153 -0.19 -42.76 -10.89
C ASP A 153 -1.63 -42.22 -10.86
N VAL A 154 -2.42 -42.52 -11.88
CA VAL A 154 -3.82 -42.03 -11.98
C VAL A 154 -4.73 -42.46 -10.82
N ASN A 155 -4.40 -43.55 -10.11
CA ASN A 155 -5.19 -44.04 -8.98
C ASN A 155 -4.71 -43.47 -7.63
N ASP A 156 -3.53 -42.86 -7.61
CA ASP A 156 -2.92 -42.23 -6.43
C ASP A 156 -1.96 -41.12 -6.90
N PRO A 157 -2.50 -40.02 -7.47
CA PRO A 157 -1.67 -39.01 -8.12
C PRO A 157 -0.72 -38.34 -7.14
N VAL A 158 0.45 -37.88 -7.60
CA VAL A 158 1.35 -37.07 -6.76
C VAL A 158 0.63 -35.80 -6.30
N HIS A 159 0.52 -35.65 -4.98
CA HIS A 159 -0.16 -34.53 -4.32
C HIS A 159 0.56 -34.18 -2.99
N ASP A 160 0.12 -33.13 -2.30
CA ASP A 160 0.71 -32.64 -1.04
C ASP A 160 2.25 -32.48 -1.11
N ILE A 161 2.72 -31.80 -2.15
CA ILE A 161 4.12 -31.38 -2.24
C ILE A 161 4.34 -30.19 -1.30
N GLU A 162 5.27 -30.34 -0.37
CA GLU A 162 5.69 -29.27 0.56
C GLU A 162 7.20 -29.07 0.42
N VAL A 163 7.65 -27.82 0.28
CA VAL A 163 9.06 -27.43 0.23
C VAL A 163 9.34 -26.48 1.39
N ILE A 164 9.72 -27.07 2.51
CA ILE A 164 9.79 -26.39 3.80
C ILE A 164 11.16 -25.74 3.98
N LEU A 165 11.15 -24.45 4.28
CA LEU A 165 12.33 -23.63 4.57
C LEU A 165 13.15 -24.19 5.74
N PRO A 166 14.46 -23.89 5.83
CA PRO A 166 15.33 -24.43 6.86
C PRO A 166 14.84 -24.13 8.29
N GLY A 167 14.74 -25.18 9.12
CA GLY A 167 14.39 -25.04 10.54
C GLY A 167 12.89 -25.10 10.87
N TYR A 168 12.01 -25.30 9.88
CA TYR A 168 10.55 -25.19 10.06
C TYR A 168 9.75 -26.47 9.80
N ALA A 169 10.43 -27.61 9.59
CA ALA A 169 9.78 -28.88 9.26
C ALA A 169 8.79 -29.38 10.33
N ASP A 170 9.00 -28.99 11.59
CA ASP A 170 8.22 -29.45 12.74
C ASP A 170 6.94 -28.62 12.99
N ASP A 171 6.84 -27.38 12.48
CA ASP A 171 5.76 -26.45 12.88
C ASP A 171 5.05 -25.70 11.73
N HIS A 172 5.56 -25.76 10.50
CA HIS A 172 4.97 -25.11 9.30
C HIS A 172 3.46 -25.36 9.12
N GLU A 173 2.92 -26.53 9.46
CA GLU A 173 1.47 -26.81 9.35
C GLU A 173 0.64 -26.03 10.38
N THR A 174 1.18 -25.80 11.60
CA THR A 174 0.46 -25.17 12.72
C THR A 174 0.75 -23.68 12.88
N ALA A 175 1.85 -23.21 12.31
CA ALA A 175 2.28 -21.83 12.35
C ALA A 175 2.90 -21.50 10.98
N PRO A 176 2.08 -21.31 9.92
CA PRO A 176 2.53 -21.30 8.54
C PRO A 176 3.36 -20.08 8.15
N PHE A 177 3.19 -18.96 8.86
CA PHE A 177 3.86 -17.71 8.53
C PHE A 177 5.32 -17.68 8.98
N HIS A 178 6.18 -17.12 8.14
CA HIS A 178 7.60 -16.96 8.44
C HIS A 178 7.80 -15.95 9.58
N PRO A 179 8.63 -16.25 10.61
CA PRO A 179 8.77 -15.39 11.79
C PRO A 179 9.37 -14.01 11.49
N GLU A 180 10.25 -13.90 10.49
CA GLU A 180 10.78 -12.58 10.08
C GLU A 180 9.73 -11.72 9.39
N PHE A 181 8.82 -12.33 8.63
CA PHE A 181 7.68 -11.64 8.05
C PHE A 181 6.74 -11.13 9.16
N LEU A 182 6.41 -11.99 10.13
CA LEU A 182 5.62 -11.60 11.31
C LEU A 182 6.28 -10.46 12.10
N SER A 183 7.60 -10.51 12.26
CA SER A 183 8.38 -9.46 12.92
C SER A 183 8.33 -8.12 12.16
N PHE A 184 8.39 -8.15 10.83
CA PHE A 184 8.31 -6.95 10.00
C PHE A 184 6.93 -6.28 10.12
N ILE A 185 5.84 -7.06 10.10
CA ILE A 185 4.48 -6.51 10.14
C ILE A 185 4.03 -6.08 11.54
N ASP A 186 4.79 -6.38 12.60
CA ASP A 186 4.40 -6.17 14.00
C ASP A 186 4.18 -4.69 14.35
N ASP A 187 4.93 -3.77 13.73
CA ASP A 187 4.80 -2.33 13.98
C ASP A 187 3.62 -1.68 13.21
N PHE A 188 3.03 -2.39 12.25
CA PHE A 188 1.88 -1.91 11.49
C PHE A 188 0.57 -2.21 12.22
N HIS A 189 -0.45 -1.40 12.00
CA HIS A 189 -1.78 -1.55 12.60
C HIS A 189 -2.74 -2.22 11.63
N VAL A 190 -2.66 -1.82 10.36
CA VAL A 190 -3.53 -2.30 9.28
C VAL A 190 -2.68 -2.98 8.20
N LEU A 191 -3.12 -4.14 7.74
CA LEU A 191 -2.53 -4.84 6.60
C LEU A 191 -3.49 -4.75 5.42
N ARG A 192 -3.05 -4.16 4.32
CA ARG A 192 -3.84 -4.06 3.10
C ARG A 192 -3.49 -5.20 2.14
N PHE A 193 -4.51 -5.94 1.73
CA PHE A 193 -4.38 -7.21 1.00
C PHE A 193 -4.60 -7.07 -0.51
N MET A 194 -4.45 -5.86 -1.07
CA MET A 194 -4.75 -5.56 -2.48
C MET A 194 -4.05 -6.52 -3.46
N ASP A 195 -2.75 -6.75 -3.24
CA ASP A 195 -1.91 -7.65 -4.07
C ASP A 195 -2.11 -9.13 -3.72
N TRP A 196 -2.27 -9.48 -2.44
CA TRP A 196 -2.60 -10.86 -2.01
C TRP A 196 -3.91 -11.33 -2.65
N MET A 197 -4.92 -10.46 -2.72
CA MET A 197 -6.21 -10.75 -3.34
C MET A 197 -6.19 -10.62 -4.87
N ARG A 198 -5.07 -10.18 -5.48
CA ARG A 198 -4.97 -9.82 -6.90
C ARG A 198 -6.15 -8.96 -7.38
N THR A 199 -6.41 -7.90 -6.64
CA THR A 199 -7.59 -7.03 -6.84
C THR A 199 -7.61 -6.38 -8.23
N ASN A 200 -6.45 -5.88 -8.66
CA ASN A 200 -6.29 -5.24 -9.97
C ASN A 200 -6.53 -6.25 -11.09
N ASN A 201 -7.48 -5.92 -11.97
CA ASN A 201 -7.89 -6.80 -13.08
C ASN A 201 -8.41 -8.19 -12.64
N SER A 202 -8.88 -8.31 -11.39
CA SER A 202 -9.38 -9.59 -10.86
C SER A 202 -10.49 -10.19 -11.76
N PRO A 203 -10.40 -11.49 -12.10
CA PRO A 203 -11.44 -12.17 -12.86
C PRO A 203 -12.61 -12.66 -11.99
N VAL A 204 -12.49 -12.59 -10.65
CA VAL A 204 -13.42 -13.19 -9.69
C VAL A 204 -14.74 -12.43 -9.66
N GLN A 205 -15.85 -13.15 -9.85
CA GLN A 205 -17.22 -12.64 -9.85
C GLN A 205 -18.07 -13.29 -8.75
N VAL A 206 -17.97 -14.61 -8.56
CA VAL A 206 -18.82 -15.36 -7.62
C VAL A 206 -17.98 -16.08 -6.56
N TRP A 207 -18.57 -16.33 -5.38
CA TRP A 207 -17.83 -16.86 -4.20
C TRP A 207 -17.04 -18.15 -4.49
N ALA A 208 -17.58 -19.02 -5.35
CA ALA A 208 -16.97 -20.29 -5.71
C ALA A 208 -15.69 -20.16 -6.57
N GLU A 209 -15.41 -18.99 -7.14
CA GLU A 209 -14.22 -18.73 -7.96
C GLU A 209 -12.98 -18.32 -7.14
N ARG A 210 -13.13 -18.12 -5.83
CA ARG A 210 -12.01 -17.81 -4.94
C ARG A 210 -11.03 -18.98 -4.86
N THR A 211 -9.77 -18.67 -4.59
CA THR A 211 -8.76 -19.69 -4.33
C THR A 211 -9.12 -20.48 -3.07
N SER A 212 -9.07 -21.81 -3.16
CA SER A 212 -9.23 -22.70 -2.00
C SER A 212 -7.95 -22.74 -1.18
N VAL A 213 -8.08 -22.85 0.15
CA VAL A 213 -6.94 -23.08 1.05
C VAL A 213 -6.22 -24.40 0.75
N ASP A 214 -6.95 -25.38 0.23
CA ASP A 214 -6.45 -26.70 -0.17
C ASP A 214 -5.77 -26.67 -1.55
N ASN A 215 -5.79 -25.54 -2.27
CA ASN A 215 -5.04 -25.45 -3.52
C ASN A 215 -3.53 -25.54 -3.23
N TYR A 216 -2.81 -26.28 -4.08
CA TYR A 216 -1.37 -26.49 -3.92
C TYR A 216 -0.58 -25.17 -3.88
N THR A 217 -1.07 -24.15 -4.60
CA THR A 217 -0.49 -22.81 -4.61
C THR A 217 -1.49 -21.74 -4.23
N GLN A 218 -0.98 -20.71 -3.57
CA GLN A 218 -1.68 -19.50 -3.18
C GLN A 218 -1.34 -18.32 -4.12
N ALA A 219 -0.60 -18.58 -5.21
CA ALA A 219 -0.24 -17.62 -6.25
C ALA A 219 -1.21 -17.67 -7.46
N MET A 220 -2.49 -17.95 -7.23
CA MET A 220 -3.50 -18.10 -8.29
C MET A 220 -3.98 -16.75 -8.85
N PRO A 221 -4.46 -16.67 -10.11
CA PRO A 221 -5.08 -15.46 -10.68
C PRO A 221 -6.23 -14.88 -9.85
N SER A 222 -6.92 -15.72 -9.09
CA SER A 222 -7.97 -15.36 -8.12
C SER A 222 -7.44 -14.83 -6.78
N GLY A 223 -6.12 -14.69 -6.63
CA GLY A 223 -5.46 -14.29 -5.39
C GLY A 223 -5.23 -15.45 -4.42
N ILE A 224 -4.94 -15.13 -3.16
CA ILE A 224 -4.81 -16.08 -2.06
C ILE A 224 -6.18 -16.54 -1.53
N ALA A 225 -6.22 -17.70 -0.87
CA ALA A 225 -7.36 -18.10 -0.06
C ALA A 225 -7.56 -17.13 1.13
N TYR A 226 -8.79 -16.68 1.34
CA TYR A 226 -9.12 -15.71 2.40
C TYR A 226 -8.93 -16.26 3.81
N GLU A 227 -8.91 -17.59 3.95
CA GLU A 227 -8.51 -18.31 5.16
C GLU A 227 -7.10 -17.90 5.63
N HIS A 228 -6.14 -17.69 4.72
CA HIS A 228 -4.80 -17.23 5.10
C HIS A 228 -4.76 -15.75 5.51
N ILE A 229 -5.63 -14.90 4.93
CA ILE A 229 -5.76 -13.51 5.36
C ILE A 229 -6.25 -13.46 6.82
N VAL A 230 -7.32 -14.21 7.12
CA VAL A 230 -7.87 -14.29 8.48
C VAL A 230 -6.87 -14.89 9.46
N ASP A 231 -6.17 -15.97 9.08
CA ASP A 231 -5.16 -16.60 9.94
C ASP A 231 -4.01 -15.64 10.27
N LEU A 232 -3.52 -14.88 9.27
CA LEU A 232 -2.49 -13.88 9.50
C LEU A 232 -2.97 -12.78 10.46
N CYS A 233 -4.13 -12.18 10.18
CA CYS A 233 -4.70 -11.12 11.00
C CYS A 233 -4.97 -11.57 12.44
N ASN A 234 -5.51 -12.78 12.62
CA ASN A 234 -5.78 -13.35 13.95
C ASN A 234 -4.49 -13.67 14.71
N THR A 235 -3.45 -14.13 14.01
CA THR A 235 -2.13 -14.45 14.57
C THR A 235 -1.38 -13.19 14.98
N ALA A 236 -1.32 -12.19 14.09
CA ALA A 236 -0.57 -10.95 14.28
C ALA A 236 -1.37 -9.84 14.98
N LYS A 237 -2.66 -10.06 15.23
CA LYS A 237 -3.62 -9.08 15.78
C LYS A 237 -3.64 -7.78 14.98
N LYS A 238 -3.81 -7.90 13.66
CA LYS A 238 -3.80 -6.76 12.72
C LYS A 238 -5.13 -6.64 12.00
N ASP A 239 -5.59 -5.41 11.85
CA ASP A 239 -6.82 -5.10 11.14
C ASP A 239 -6.65 -5.33 9.63
N PRO A 240 -7.54 -6.09 8.97
CA PRO A 240 -7.47 -6.28 7.53
C PRO A 240 -8.10 -5.12 6.75
N TRP A 241 -7.40 -4.64 5.73
CA TRP A 241 -7.97 -3.82 4.67
C TRP A 241 -8.23 -4.68 3.43
N ILE A 242 -9.53 -4.89 3.18
CA ILE A 242 -10.09 -5.77 2.15
C ILE A 242 -10.55 -4.93 0.96
N CYS A 243 -10.02 -5.28 -0.21
CA CYS A 243 -10.44 -4.68 -1.49
C CYS A 243 -11.36 -5.66 -2.22
N ILE A 244 -12.63 -5.30 -2.38
CA ILE A 244 -13.62 -6.19 -3.03
C ILE A 244 -13.31 -6.31 -4.54
N PRO A 245 -13.24 -7.51 -5.13
CA PRO A 245 -13.07 -7.66 -6.58
C PRO A 245 -14.14 -6.86 -7.34
N HIS A 246 -13.73 -6.10 -8.37
CA HIS A 246 -14.64 -5.17 -9.05
C HIS A 246 -15.85 -5.84 -9.71
N GLN A 247 -15.73 -7.12 -10.07
CA GLN A 247 -16.83 -7.89 -10.70
C GLN A 247 -17.63 -8.72 -9.69
N ALA A 248 -17.28 -8.68 -8.39
CA ALA A 248 -17.95 -9.46 -7.36
C ALA A 248 -19.45 -9.14 -7.33
N ASP A 249 -20.28 -10.17 -7.39
CA ASP A 249 -21.73 -10.04 -7.23
C ASP A 249 -22.13 -9.89 -5.76
N ASP A 250 -23.42 -9.65 -5.52
CA ASP A 250 -23.94 -9.42 -4.17
C ASP A 250 -23.84 -10.68 -3.29
N ASP A 251 -23.93 -11.87 -3.89
CA ASP A 251 -23.76 -13.14 -3.16
C ASP A 251 -22.31 -13.30 -2.69
N PHE A 252 -21.32 -13.03 -3.56
CA PHE A 252 -19.92 -13.00 -3.18
C PHE A 252 -19.67 -12.07 -1.99
N ILE A 253 -20.17 -10.83 -2.06
CA ILE A 253 -19.95 -9.83 -1.01
C ILE A 253 -20.61 -10.27 0.31
N THR A 254 -21.82 -10.82 0.25
CA THR A 254 -22.54 -11.32 1.43
C THR A 254 -21.80 -12.51 2.05
N GLN A 255 -21.30 -13.43 1.24
CA GLN A 255 -20.54 -14.60 1.69
C GLN A 255 -19.19 -14.19 2.29
N MET A 256 -18.53 -13.17 1.71
CA MET A 256 -17.31 -12.60 2.28
C MET A 256 -17.58 -11.97 3.65
N ALA A 257 -18.67 -11.20 3.77
CA ALA A 257 -19.06 -10.59 5.03
C ALA A 257 -19.32 -11.66 6.11
N HIS A 258 -20.04 -12.74 5.78
CA HIS A 258 -20.25 -13.87 6.69
C HIS A 258 -18.94 -14.55 7.07
N PHE A 259 -18.08 -14.83 6.09
CA PHE A 259 -16.79 -15.45 6.32
C PHE A 259 -15.91 -14.63 7.27
N LEU A 260 -15.80 -13.31 7.06
CA LEU A 260 -15.02 -12.43 7.93
C LEU A 260 -15.67 -12.30 9.32
N PHE A 261 -16.99 -12.16 9.40
CA PHE A 261 -17.71 -12.09 10.68
C PHE A 261 -17.48 -13.34 11.54
N ASP A 262 -17.54 -14.52 10.92
CA ASP A 262 -17.46 -15.81 11.62
C ASP A 262 -16.02 -16.20 12.00
N ASN A 263 -15.01 -15.79 11.22
CA ASN A 263 -13.64 -16.31 11.35
C ASN A 263 -12.60 -15.26 11.79
N LEU A 264 -12.82 -13.97 11.54
CA LEU A 264 -11.91 -12.91 12.00
C LEU A 264 -12.13 -12.64 13.48
N ASP A 265 -11.03 -12.52 14.24
CA ASP A 265 -11.04 -12.18 15.65
C ASP A 265 -11.95 -10.96 15.91
N GLN A 266 -12.85 -11.11 16.87
CA GLN A 266 -13.91 -10.14 17.19
C GLN A 266 -13.36 -8.76 17.61
N ASP A 267 -12.11 -8.71 18.07
CA ASP A 267 -11.46 -7.46 18.48
C ASP A 267 -10.85 -6.70 17.29
N LEU A 268 -10.85 -7.30 16.09
CA LEU A 268 -10.31 -6.69 14.86
C LEU A 268 -11.39 -5.98 14.05
N THR A 269 -10.96 -4.92 13.37
CA THR A 269 -11.75 -4.03 12.51
C THR A 269 -11.44 -4.27 11.04
N VAL A 270 -12.48 -4.38 10.21
CA VAL A 270 -12.36 -4.56 8.76
C VAL A 270 -12.43 -3.20 8.06
N TYR A 271 -11.35 -2.86 7.37
CA TYR A 271 -11.28 -1.72 6.45
C TYR A 271 -11.79 -2.17 5.07
N LEU A 272 -12.88 -1.57 4.60
CA LEU A 272 -13.66 -2.07 3.48
C LEU A 272 -13.64 -1.08 2.32
N GLU A 273 -13.06 -1.50 1.19
CA GLU A 273 -12.92 -0.70 -0.03
C GLU A 273 -13.52 -1.45 -1.23
N TYR A 274 -14.30 -0.76 -2.07
CA TYR A 274 -14.72 -1.30 -3.34
C TYR A 274 -13.57 -1.20 -4.37
N SER A 275 -12.98 -2.35 -4.68
CA SER A 275 -11.87 -2.52 -5.63
C SER A 275 -10.63 -1.69 -5.29
N ASN A 276 -9.85 -1.31 -6.30
CA ASN A 276 -8.65 -0.49 -6.21
C ASN A 276 -8.62 0.47 -7.40
N GLU A 277 -8.40 1.75 -7.15
CA GLU A 277 -8.21 2.80 -8.17
C GLU A 277 -9.19 2.71 -9.36
N VAL A 278 -10.48 2.58 -9.10
CA VAL A 278 -11.49 2.50 -10.17
C VAL A 278 -11.47 3.74 -11.08
N TRP A 279 -10.93 4.87 -10.59
CA TRP A 279 -10.69 6.09 -11.36
C TRP A 279 -9.58 5.96 -12.42
N ASN A 280 -8.71 4.96 -12.29
CA ASN A 280 -7.51 4.80 -13.12
C ASN A 280 -7.80 3.95 -14.37
N GLY A 281 -7.76 4.60 -15.53
CA GLY A 281 -8.12 3.98 -16.83
C GLY A 281 -7.17 2.90 -17.34
N ILE A 282 -6.02 2.65 -16.67
CA ILE A 282 -5.13 1.56 -17.06
C ILE A 282 -5.66 0.18 -16.64
N PHE A 283 -6.57 0.14 -15.67
CA PHE A 283 -7.07 -1.10 -15.12
C PHE A 283 -8.45 -1.49 -15.67
N ALA A 284 -8.70 -2.81 -15.76
CA ALA A 284 -9.96 -3.36 -16.24
C ALA A 284 -11.17 -2.92 -15.38
N GLN A 285 -10.97 -2.70 -14.08
CA GLN A 285 -12.05 -2.24 -13.19
C GLN A 285 -12.65 -0.88 -13.59
N ASN A 286 -11.87 0.04 -14.17
CA ASN A 286 -12.38 1.33 -14.64
C ASN A 286 -13.36 1.13 -15.81
N SER A 287 -12.96 0.32 -16.79
CA SER A 287 -13.78 -0.02 -17.96
C SER A 287 -15.05 -0.77 -17.54
N TYR A 288 -14.92 -1.72 -16.60
CA TYR A 288 -16.07 -2.42 -16.03
C TYR A 288 -17.05 -1.46 -15.34
N ALA A 289 -16.55 -0.59 -14.45
CA ALA A 289 -17.39 0.37 -13.73
C ALA A 289 -18.10 1.33 -14.68
N SER A 290 -17.43 1.79 -15.73
CA SER A 290 -18.04 2.59 -16.80
C SER A 290 -19.20 1.86 -17.47
N GLN A 291 -19.00 0.59 -17.84
CA GLN A 291 -20.04 -0.24 -18.47
C GLN A 291 -21.23 -0.46 -17.54
N GLN A 292 -21.00 -0.71 -16.25
CA GLN A 292 -22.07 -0.85 -15.27
C GLN A 292 -22.83 0.46 -15.05
N GLY A 293 -22.13 1.59 -14.93
CA GLY A 293 -22.74 2.91 -14.84
C GLY A 293 -23.62 3.23 -16.06
N ALA A 294 -23.13 2.95 -17.27
CA ALA A 294 -23.91 3.09 -18.50
C ALA A 294 -25.14 2.17 -18.54
N ALA A 295 -25.00 0.93 -18.07
CA ALA A 295 -26.11 -0.04 -18.00
C ALA A 295 -27.21 0.39 -17.00
N LEU A 296 -26.82 1.09 -15.93
CA LEU A 296 -27.74 1.70 -14.96
C LEU A 296 -28.37 3.00 -15.49
N GLY A 297 -27.92 3.50 -16.64
CA GLY A 297 -28.45 4.70 -17.28
C GLY A 297 -27.83 6.00 -16.79
N TYR A 298 -26.68 5.95 -16.11
CA TYR A 298 -26.03 7.17 -15.64
C TYR A 298 -25.49 8.02 -16.80
N GLU A 299 -25.72 9.33 -16.73
CA GLU A 299 -25.29 10.28 -17.74
C GLU A 299 -23.81 10.70 -17.55
N GLY A 300 -23.15 11.04 -18.66
CA GLY A 300 -21.78 11.55 -18.65
C GLY A 300 -20.85 10.82 -19.61
N GLN A 301 -19.57 11.17 -19.56
CA GLN A 301 -18.49 10.46 -20.23
C GLN A 301 -18.20 9.12 -19.54
N PRO A 302 -17.55 8.16 -20.23
CA PRO A 302 -17.25 6.85 -19.67
C PRO A 302 -16.55 6.88 -18.30
N TRP A 303 -15.61 7.80 -18.08
CA TRP A 303 -14.93 7.94 -16.79
C TRP A 303 -15.84 8.52 -15.70
N GLU A 304 -16.77 9.43 -16.03
CA GLU A 304 -17.76 9.96 -15.08
C GLU A 304 -18.73 8.85 -14.63
N GLN A 305 -19.13 8.00 -15.57
CA GLN A 305 -19.95 6.81 -15.28
C GLN A 305 -19.22 5.82 -14.37
N ALA A 306 -17.90 5.64 -14.56
CA ALA A 306 -17.10 4.83 -13.65
C ALA A 306 -17.08 5.42 -12.24
N TRP A 307 -16.90 6.75 -12.08
CA TRP A 307 -16.90 7.42 -10.78
C TRP A 307 -18.26 7.33 -10.07
N GLN A 308 -19.36 7.53 -10.81
CA GLN A 308 -20.72 7.35 -10.31
C GLN A 308 -20.97 5.90 -9.87
N TYR A 309 -20.50 4.93 -10.65
CA TYR A 309 -20.60 3.52 -10.29
C TYR A 309 -19.75 3.17 -9.07
N THR A 310 -18.57 3.79 -8.88
CA THR A 310 -17.77 3.65 -7.66
C THR A 310 -18.56 4.08 -6.44
N ALA A 311 -19.24 5.24 -6.49
CA ALA A 311 -20.10 5.69 -5.39
C ALA A 311 -21.21 4.67 -5.08
N LYS A 312 -21.94 4.24 -6.12
CA LYS A 312 -23.03 3.27 -5.96
C LYS A 312 -22.55 1.93 -5.41
N ARG A 313 -21.46 1.39 -5.98
CA ARG A 313 -21.01 0.05 -5.62
C ARG A 313 -20.35 0.01 -4.25
N SER A 314 -19.73 1.11 -3.81
CA SER A 314 -19.29 1.28 -2.42
C SER A 314 -20.50 1.23 -1.46
N ALA A 315 -21.60 1.93 -1.78
CA ALA A 315 -22.82 1.89 -0.97
C ALA A 315 -23.44 0.49 -0.87
N ASP A 316 -23.50 -0.26 -1.97
CA ASP A 316 -23.96 -1.65 -1.95
C ASP A 316 -23.08 -2.53 -1.04
N VAL A 317 -21.75 -2.41 -1.18
CA VAL A 317 -20.77 -3.18 -0.39
C VAL A 317 -20.96 -2.91 1.10
N PHE A 318 -21.04 -1.64 1.49
CA PHE A 318 -21.24 -1.26 2.89
C PHE A 318 -22.56 -1.77 3.44
N TYR A 319 -23.64 -1.61 2.69
CA TYR A 319 -24.96 -2.11 3.08
C TYR A 319 -24.97 -3.62 3.33
N LEU A 320 -24.39 -4.42 2.42
CA LEU A 320 -24.36 -5.88 2.54
C LEU A 320 -23.53 -6.32 3.77
N PHE A 321 -22.40 -5.66 4.03
CA PHE A 321 -21.62 -5.91 5.24
C PHE A 321 -22.39 -5.52 6.51
N GLU A 322 -23.05 -4.36 6.54
CA GLU A 322 -23.88 -3.93 7.67
C GLU A 322 -25.04 -4.91 7.96
N GLN A 323 -25.66 -5.48 6.92
CA GLN A 323 -26.70 -6.49 7.11
C GLN A 323 -26.19 -7.75 7.82
N VAL A 324 -24.95 -8.15 7.57
CA VAL A 324 -24.34 -9.33 8.20
C VAL A 324 -23.80 -9.00 9.59
N PHE A 325 -23.08 -7.89 9.75
CA PHE A 325 -22.45 -7.50 11.01
C PHE A 325 -23.48 -7.03 12.06
N GLY A 326 -24.62 -6.51 11.61
CA GLY A 326 -25.77 -6.17 12.45
C GLY A 326 -25.42 -5.11 13.49
N THR A 327 -25.38 -5.50 14.77
CA THR A 327 -25.00 -4.57 15.86
C THR A 327 -23.49 -4.37 16.01
N ASN A 328 -22.67 -5.10 15.25
CA ASN A 328 -21.20 -5.05 15.32
C ASN A 328 -20.60 -4.20 14.19
N THR A 329 -21.34 -3.23 13.67
CA THR A 329 -20.88 -2.36 12.57
C THR A 329 -19.76 -1.41 12.99
N ASP A 330 -19.50 -1.26 14.29
CA ASP A 330 -18.32 -0.61 14.84
C ASP A 330 -17.01 -1.33 14.46
N ARG A 331 -17.09 -2.58 14.00
CA ARG A 331 -15.97 -3.33 13.42
C ARG A 331 -15.75 -3.04 11.93
N LEU A 332 -16.45 -2.10 11.32
CA LEU A 332 -16.30 -1.74 9.91
C LEU A 332 -15.77 -0.31 9.77
N VAL A 333 -14.77 -0.12 8.91
CA VAL A 333 -14.35 1.19 8.41
C VAL A 333 -14.66 1.22 6.91
N LYS A 334 -15.62 2.06 6.52
CA LYS A 334 -16.17 2.13 5.16
C LYS A 334 -15.48 3.22 4.35
N ILE A 335 -14.81 2.84 3.28
CA ILE A 335 -13.81 3.68 2.59
C ILE A 335 -14.26 4.02 1.18
N ILE A 336 -14.29 5.31 0.87
CA ILE A 336 -14.43 5.82 -0.50
C ILE A 336 -13.02 6.12 -1.05
N PRO A 337 -12.51 5.34 -2.03
CA PRO A 337 -11.20 5.58 -2.61
C PRO A 337 -11.25 6.63 -3.72
N SER A 338 -10.22 7.47 -3.83
CA SER A 338 -10.11 8.52 -4.85
C SER A 338 -8.66 8.89 -5.20
N GLN A 339 -8.48 9.78 -6.17
CA GLN A 339 -7.19 10.24 -6.66
C GLN A 339 -6.68 11.44 -5.84
N SER A 340 -5.44 11.36 -5.33
CA SER A 340 -4.82 12.43 -4.53
C SER A 340 -4.71 13.76 -5.25
N VAL A 341 -4.23 13.76 -6.49
CA VAL A 341 -3.98 14.97 -7.30
C VAL A 341 -5.26 15.59 -7.91
N ASN A 342 -6.45 15.08 -7.56
CA ASN A 342 -7.72 15.55 -8.09
C ASN A 342 -8.81 15.59 -6.98
N SER A 343 -8.74 16.59 -6.11
CA SER A 343 -9.73 16.77 -5.03
C SER A 343 -11.14 17.03 -5.55
N TRP A 344 -11.30 17.64 -6.73
CA TRP A 344 -12.62 17.79 -7.37
C TRP A 344 -13.27 16.42 -7.64
N LEU A 345 -12.50 15.44 -8.11
CA LEU A 345 -12.99 14.08 -8.30
C LEU A 345 -13.42 13.46 -6.97
N SER A 346 -12.62 13.64 -5.91
CA SER A 346 -12.96 13.15 -4.57
C SER A 346 -14.31 13.71 -4.10
N ASN A 347 -14.51 15.02 -4.21
CA ASN A 347 -15.78 15.67 -3.87
C ASN A 347 -16.92 15.15 -4.76
N TYR A 348 -16.66 14.93 -6.05
CA TYR A 348 -17.66 14.41 -6.98
C TYR A 348 -18.14 13.01 -6.57
N ILE A 349 -17.24 12.08 -6.26
CA ILE A 349 -17.61 10.71 -5.85
C ILE A 349 -18.41 10.75 -4.54
N ILE A 350 -17.96 11.50 -3.53
CA ILE A 350 -18.66 11.58 -2.24
C ILE A 350 -20.04 12.24 -2.40
N SER A 351 -20.15 13.32 -3.17
CA SER A 351 -21.44 13.96 -3.44
C SER A 351 -22.43 12.99 -4.11
N ARG A 352 -21.96 12.12 -5.03
CA ARG A 352 -22.82 11.06 -5.59
C ARG A 352 -23.18 10.02 -4.56
N PHE A 353 -22.25 9.62 -3.70
CA PHE A 353 -22.50 8.67 -2.61
C PHE A 353 -23.56 9.18 -1.61
N GLU A 354 -23.71 10.49 -1.42
CA GLU A 354 -24.76 11.07 -0.57
C GLU A 354 -26.13 11.15 -1.25
N GLU A 355 -26.20 10.99 -2.58
CA GLU A 355 -27.44 11.04 -3.33
C GLU A 355 -28.19 9.69 -3.30
N PRO A 356 -29.51 9.66 -3.02
CA PRO A 356 -30.29 8.40 -2.98
C PRO A 356 -30.31 7.58 -4.27
N GLU A 357 -29.94 8.19 -5.41
CA GLU A 357 -29.82 7.48 -6.69
C GLU A 357 -28.66 6.47 -6.67
N TYR A 358 -27.54 6.80 -6.02
CA TYR A 358 -26.37 5.93 -5.93
C TYR A 358 -26.31 5.20 -4.58
N ASN A 359 -26.84 5.80 -3.52
CA ASN A 359 -26.92 5.21 -2.19
C ASN A 359 -28.37 5.10 -1.72
N PRO A 360 -29.15 4.15 -2.29
CA PRO A 360 -30.57 4.00 -1.98
C PRO A 360 -30.83 3.52 -0.54
N TYR A 361 -29.80 2.98 0.13
CA TYR A 361 -29.89 2.48 1.49
C TYR A 361 -29.56 3.54 2.54
N GLY A 362 -28.96 4.67 2.14
CA GLY A 362 -28.55 5.74 3.04
C GLY A 362 -27.45 5.30 4.02
N VAL A 363 -26.56 4.40 3.60
CA VAL A 363 -25.41 3.99 4.40
C VAL A 363 -24.37 5.12 4.46
N GLU A 364 -23.66 5.22 5.57
CA GLU A 364 -22.62 6.24 5.76
C GLU A 364 -21.24 5.71 5.34
N ALA A 365 -20.33 6.60 4.97
CA ALA A 365 -18.90 6.31 4.81
C ALA A 365 -18.13 6.93 5.97
N ASP A 366 -16.97 6.36 6.31
CA ASP A 366 -16.14 6.84 7.43
C ASP A 366 -14.89 7.57 6.91
N VAL A 367 -14.42 7.18 5.71
CA VAL A 367 -13.09 7.56 5.21
C VAL A 367 -13.12 7.95 3.74
N LEU A 368 -12.43 9.04 3.41
CA LEU A 368 -11.89 9.30 2.07
C LEU A 368 -10.45 8.79 2.04
N ALA A 369 -10.12 7.85 1.14
CA ALA A 369 -8.77 7.35 0.97
C ALA A 369 -8.15 7.82 -0.36
N ILE A 370 -6.89 8.27 -0.32
CA ILE A 370 -6.15 8.76 -1.49
C ILE A 370 -4.79 8.06 -1.65
N ALA A 371 -4.12 8.26 -2.79
CA ALA A 371 -2.75 7.80 -3.07
C ALA A 371 -1.76 8.96 -3.28
N PRO A 372 -1.26 9.64 -2.25
CA PRO A 372 -0.31 10.73 -2.41
C PRO A 372 1.09 10.17 -2.67
N TYR A 373 1.66 10.57 -3.81
CA TYR A 373 3.02 10.23 -4.21
C TYR A 373 3.84 11.49 -4.42
N PHE A 374 5.16 11.39 -4.28
CA PHE A 374 6.09 12.46 -4.64
C PHE A 374 7.16 11.99 -5.63
N GLY A 375 7.65 12.90 -6.47
CA GLY A 375 8.75 12.66 -7.40
C GLY A 375 8.37 12.03 -8.74
N GLY A 376 7.07 11.90 -9.02
CA GLY A 376 6.52 11.19 -10.20
C GLY A 376 7.00 11.71 -11.56
N GLY A 377 7.28 13.01 -11.68
CA GLY A 377 7.72 13.64 -12.94
C GLY A 377 9.23 13.65 -13.17
N ILE A 378 10.03 13.36 -12.14
CA ILE A 378 11.47 13.65 -12.13
C ILE A 378 12.22 12.81 -13.16
N GLY A 379 11.93 11.50 -13.25
CA GLY A 379 12.61 10.61 -14.19
C GLY A 379 12.44 11.06 -15.65
N ASP A 380 11.21 11.38 -16.04
CA ASP A 380 10.89 11.89 -17.38
C ASP A 380 11.49 13.28 -17.62
N GLN A 381 11.48 14.16 -16.62
CA GLN A 381 12.10 15.48 -16.72
C GLN A 381 13.61 15.39 -17.02
N ILE A 382 14.34 14.54 -16.29
CA ILE A 382 15.79 14.34 -16.50
C ILE A 382 16.07 13.87 -17.94
N GLY A 383 15.24 12.97 -18.46
CA GLY A 383 15.34 12.49 -19.83
C GLY A 383 15.08 13.58 -20.87
N ASN A 384 13.99 14.34 -20.68
CA ASN A 384 13.59 15.43 -21.58
C ASN A 384 14.62 16.57 -21.62
N ASP A 385 15.25 16.87 -20.49
CA ASP A 385 16.28 17.90 -20.37
C ASP A 385 17.66 17.43 -20.89
N GLY A 386 17.78 16.16 -21.30
CA GLY A 386 19.04 15.59 -21.80
C GLY A 386 20.11 15.43 -20.72
N LEU A 387 19.70 15.30 -19.45
CA LEU A 387 20.59 15.30 -18.28
C LEU A 387 21.00 13.90 -17.81
N ILE A 388 20.47 12.82 -18.44
CA ILE A 388 20.67 11.43 -18.01
C ILE A 388 22.13 11.11 -17.69
N GLU A 389 23.08 11.51 -18.55
CA GLU A 389 24.50 11.19 -18.36
C GLU A 389 25.16 12.04 -17.28
N SER A 390 24.79 13.32 -17.17
CA SER A 390 25.47 14.28 -16.30
C SER A 390 24.90 14.39 -14.89
N ILE A 391 23.61 14.10 -14.69
CA ILE A 391 22.95 14.32 -13.41
C ILE A 391 23.51 13.39 -12.33
N THR A 392 23.70 13.92 -11.12
CA THR A 392 24.16 13.18 -9.95
C THR A 392 22.99 12.72 -9.07
N VAL A 393 23.22 11.72 -8.22
CA VAL A 393 22.23 11.26 -7.23
C VAL A 393 21.79 12.41 -6.29
N ASP A 394 22.73 13.25 -5.86
CA ASP A 394 22.43 14.42 -5.02
C ASP A 394 21.53 15.44 -5.72
N GLU A 395 21.73 15.69 -7.01
CA GLU A 395 20.87 16.57 -7.80
C GLU A 395 19.47 15.99 -7.97
N ILE A 396 19.35 14.66 -8.17
CA ILE A 396 18.05 13.97 -8.20
C ILE A 396 17.35 14.15 -6.85
N LEU A 397 18.04 13.95 -5.73
CA LEU A 397 17.45 14.11 -4.40
C LEU A 397 17.05 15.56 -4.11
N ASN A 398 17.80 16.56 -4.60
CA ASN A 398 17.37 17.96 -4.53
C ASN A 398 16.06 18.20 -5.30
N MET A 399 15.87 17.53 -6.45
CA MET A 399 14.62 17.62 -7.21
C MET A 399 13.47 16.94 -6.45
N VAL A 400 13.72 15.80 -5.79
CA VAL A 400 12.73 15.08 -4.97
C VAL A 400 12.28 15.93 -3.79
N GLU A 401 13.22 16.50 -3.02
CA GLU A 401 12.92 17.42 -1.90
C GLU A 401 12.09 18.62 -2.38
N ALA A 402 12.46 19.20 -3.53
CA ALA A 402 11.75 20.34 -4.10
C ALA A 402 10.34 20.00 -4.63
N SER A 403 10.05 18.72 -4.91
CA SER A 403 8.76 18.31 -5.46
C SER A 403 7.73 17.95 -4.40
N LEU A 404 8.14 17.76 -3.12
CA LEU A 404 7.23 17.40 -2.02
C LEU A 404 6.02 18.33 -1.89
N GLU A 405 6.22 19.65 -2.06
CA GLU A 405 5.16 20.63 -1.90
C GLU A 405 4.06 20.47 -2.97
N GLU A 406 4.46 20.42 -4.23
CA GLU A 406 3.54 20.37 -5.38
C GLU A 406 2.97 18.96 -5.59
N ASP A 407 3.80 17.92 -5.49
CA ASP A 407 3.38 16.54 -5.78
C ASP A 407 2.55 15.92 -4.65
N ALA A 408 2.82 16.30 -3.39
CA ALA A 408 2.22 15.65 -2.22
C ALA A 408 1.47 16.62 -1.30
N PHE A 409 2.10 17.68 -0.80
CA PHE A 409 1.49 18.50 0.26
C PHE A 409 0.24 19.25 -0.19
N ILE A 410 0.26 19.87 -1.37
CA ILE A 410 -0.91 20.56 -1.94
C ILE A 410 -2.07 19.59 -2.21
N PRO A 411 -1.86 18.43 -2.86
CA PRO A 411 -2.88 17.39 -3.02
C PRO A 411 -3.46 16.87 -1.70
N ILE A 412 -2.62 16.63 -0.68
CA ILE A 412 -3.05 16.19 0.65
C ILE A 412 -3.96 17.26 1.29
N ALA A 413 -3.51 18.52 1.30
CA ALA A 413 -4.30 19.61 1.89
C ALA A 413 -5.65 19.79 1.18
N SER A 414 -5.67 19.71 -0.15
CA SER A 414 -6.90 19.85 -0.94
C SER A 414 -7.86 18.68 -0.72
N SER A 415 -7.34 17.47 -0.51
CA SER A 415 -8.17 16.30 -0.19
C SER A 415 -8.68 16.35 1.25
N LEU A 416 -7.92 16.94 2.17
CA LEU A 416 -8.33 17.15 3.56
C LEU A 416 -9.49 18.15 3.66
N GLU A 417 -9.49 19.19 2.83
CA GLU A 417 -10.64 20.11 2.73
C GLU A 417 -11.92 19.36 2.35
N VAL A 418 -11.86 18.52 1.31
CA VAL A 418 -13.00 17.69 0.88
C VAL A 418 -13.44 16.72 1.99
N ALA A 419 -12.50 16.03 2.64
CA ALA A 419 -12.82 15.10 3.71
C ALA A 419 -13.55 15.82 4.86
N ASN A 420 -13.06 16.99 5.29
CA ASN A 420 -13.68 17.78 6.35
C ASN A 420 -15.07 18.31 5.95
N ASP A 421 -15.25 18.75 4.70
CA ASP A 421 -16.53 19.25 4.20
C ASP A 421 -17.63 18.18 4.21
N HIS A 422 -17.22 16.91 4.15
CA HIS A 422 -18.09 15.72 4.21
C HIS A 422 -18.02 14.95 5.53
N GLU A 423 -17.37 15.51 6.57
CA GLU A 423 -17.21 14.88 7.89
C GLU A 423 -16.52 13.49 7.87
N LEU A 424 -15.64 13.25 6.89
CA LEU A 424 -14.86 12.03 6.71
C LEU A 424 -13.43 12.16 7.25
N VAL A 425 -12.84 11.04 7.67
CA VAL A 425 -11.40 10.96 7.95
C VAL A 425 -10.63 10.80 6.64
N LEU A 426 -9.53 11.55 6.46
CA LEU A 426 -8.61 11.35 5.35
C LEU A 426 -7.57 10.26 5.70
N MET A 427 -7.46 9.24 4.85
CA MET A 427 -6.45 8.17 4.95
C MET A 427 -5.69 8.03 3.63
N THR A 428 -4.57 7.30 3.63
CA THR A 428 -4.00 6.77 2.38
C THR A 428 -4.34 5.29 2.21
N TYR A 429 -4.66 4.86 0.99
CA TYR A 429 -4.68 3.44 0.63
C TYR A 429 -3.31 2.97 0.10
N GLU A 430 -2.47 3.91 -0.32
CA GLU A 430 -1.07 3.75 -0.65
C GLU A 430 -0.36 5.11 -0.67
N GLY A 431 0.96 5.13 -0.61
CA GLY A 431 1.72 6.37 -0.72
C GLY A 431 3.22 6.16 -0.56
N GLY A 432 3.98 7.17 -0.97
CA GLY A 432 5.44 7.17 -0.91
C GLY A 432 6.06 7.89 -2.10
N GLN A 433 7.27 7.49 -2.44
CA GLN A 433 7.97 8.00 -3.61
C GLN A 433 7.46 7.36 -4.91
N HIS A 434 7.55 8.08 -6.03
CA HIS A 434 7.26 7.60 -7.38
C HIS A 434 8.39 7.96 -8.36
N LEU A 435 9.64 7.76 -7.94
CA LEU A 435 10.85 8.07 -8.69
C LEU A 435 11.14 7.01 -9.77
N VAL A 436 10.34 7.03 -10.83
CA VAL A 436 10.46 6.18 -12.03
C VAL A 436 10.35 7.04 -13.29
N SER A 437 10.70 6.48 -14.45
CA SER A 437 10.43 7.10 -15.75
C SER A 437 9.57 6.19 -16.60
N TYR A 438 8.56 6.77 -17.25
CA TYR A 438 7.71 6.07 -18.21
C TYR A 438 8.24 6.21 -19.64
N GLN A 439 8.83 7.37 -19.96
CA GLN A 439 9.33 7.66 -21.31
C GLN A 439 10.73 7.08 -21.56
N TYR A 440 11.53 6.96 -20.50
CA TYR A 440 12.92 6.50 -20.54
C TYR A 440 13.14 5.22 -19.72
N GLN A 441 12.07 4.44 -19.49
CA GLN A 441 12.10 3.21 -18.71
C GLN A 441 13.15 2.19 -19.17
N SER A 442 13.46 2.14 -20.46
CA SER A 442 14.49 1.23 -21.00
C SER A 442 15.93 1.75 -20.86
N ASN A 443 16.13 2.96 -20.31
CA ASN A 443 17.46 3.52 -20.10
C ASN A 443 18.04 3.02 -18.77
N GLU A 444 19.03 2.14 -18.86
CA GLU A 444 19.67 1.52 -17.70
C GLU A 444 20.42 2.54 -16.82
N THR A 445 21.09 3.53 -17.42
CA THR A 445 21.80 4.59 -16.69
C THR A 445 20.86 5.40 -15.81
N LEU A 446 19.72 5.83 -16.37
CA LEU A 446 18.70 6.56 -15.62
C LEU A 446 18.11 5.67 -14.52
N THR A 447 17.72 4.44 -14.86
CA THR A 447 17.16 3.47 -13.90
C THR A 447 18.10 3.27 -12.71
N GLN A 448 19.40 3.11 -12.96
CA GLN A 448 20.39 2.96 -11.90
C GLN A 448 20.47 4.21 -11.02
N LYS A 449 20.51 5.42 -11.61
CA LYS A 449 20.57 6.67 -10.82
C LYS A 449 19.33 6.91 -9.97
N LEU A 450 18.13 6.58 -10.47
CA LEU A 450 16.89 6.65 -9.69
C LEU A 450 16.85 5.59 -8.58
N THR A 451 17.39 4.39 -8.85
CA THR A 451 17.55 3.32 -7.85
C THR A 451 18.53 3.73 -6.76
N ASP A 452 19.67 4.30 -7.13
CA ASP A 452 20.69 4.79 -6.19
C ASP A 452 20.14 5.92 -5.32
N ALA A 453 19.32 6.82 -5.87
CA ALA A 453 18.62 7.84 -5.08
C ALA A 453 17.67 7.23 -4.05
N ASN A 454 16.98 6.13 -4.38
CA ASN A 454 16.12 5.40 -3.44
C ASN A 454 16.88 4.70 -2.32
N ARG A 455 18.15 4.31 -2.55
CA ARG A 455 19.03 3.68 -1.56
C ARG A 455 19.85 4.68 -0.75
N HIS A 456 19.85 5.96 -1.14
CA HIS A 456 20.63 7.00 -0.48
C HIS A 456 20.05 7.39 0.88
N ASP A 457 20.90 7.67 1.87
CA ASP A 457 20.46 7.99 3.24
C ASP A 457 19.52 9.21 3.32
N ARG A 458 19.72 10.23 2.48
CA ARG A 458 18.80 11.39 2.37
C ARG A 458 17.34 11.00 2.06
N MET A 459 17.11 9.82 1.48
CA MET A 459 15.74 9.34 1.25
C MET A 459 15.00 9.11 2.57
N GLU A 460 15.72 8.78 3.66
CA GLU A 460 15.14 8.71 5.00
C GLU A 460 14.58 10.07 5.45
N ASP A 461 15.38 11.13 5.32
CA ASP A 461 14.99 12.50 5.70
C ASP A 461 13.78 12.99 4.90
N ILE A 462 13.77 12.72 3.58
CA ILE A 462 12.66 13.07 2.68
C ILE A 462 11.37 12.37 3.10
N TYR A 463 11.43 11.04 3.36
CA TYR A 463 10.27 10.30 3.84
C TYR A 463 9.81 10.80 5.21
N CYS A 464 10.75 11.13 6.10
CA CYS A 464 10.42 11.71 7.40
C CYS A 464 9.72 13.06 7.27
N GLU A 465 10.15 13.95 6.38
CA GLU A 465 9.45 15.21 6.10
C GLU A 465 8.03 14.95 5.58
N TYR A 466 7.90 14.03 4.63
CA TYR A 466 6.64 13.62 4.04
C TYR A 466 5.64 13.05 5.07
N LEU A 467 6.08 12.07 5.87
CA LEU A 467 5.28 11.44 6.92
C LEU A 467 4.95 12.43 8.04
N ASN A 468 5.89 13.29 8.43
CA ASN A 468 5.62 14.32 9.43
C ASN A 468 4.56 15.31 8.95
N TYR A 469 4.61 15.74 7.68
CA TYR A 469 3.56 16.58 7.12
C TYR A 469 2.19 15.90 7.22
N TRP A 470 2.09 14.63 6.81
CA TRP A 470 0.86 13.84 6.90
C TRP A 470 0.25 13.86 8.32
N TYR A 471 0.99 13.40 9.32
CA TYR A 471 0.44 13.30 10.68
C TYR A 471 0.25 14.66 11.35
N LEU A 472 1.06 15.68 11.05
CA LEU A 472 0.88 17.02 11.61
C LEU A 472 -0.32 17.76 11.00
N ALA A 473 -0.61 17.53 9.73
CA ALA A 473 -1.75 18.15 9.05
C ALA A 473 -3.08 17.46 9.40
N LEU A 474 -3.09 16.13 9.56
CA LEU A 474 -4.32 15.35 9.70
C LEU A 474 -4.65 14.92 11.15
N GLY A 475 -3.68 14.91 12.07
CA GLY A 475 -3.92 14.53 13.47
C GLY A 475 -3.89 13.01 13.72
N GLU A 476 -4.55 12.56 14.80
CA GLU A 476 -4.40 11.20 15.33
C GLU A 476 -5.32 10.15 14.69
N GLU A 477 -6.41 10.57 14.04
CA GLU A 477 -7.41 9.66 13.46
C GLU A 477 -7.01 9.09 12.11
N THR A 478 -6.07 9.74 11.42
CA THR A 478 -5.58 9.31 10.11
C THR A 478 -4.79 8.00 10.16
N LEU A 479 -4.72 7.34 9.01
CA LEU A 479 -3.91 6.16 8.76
C LEU A 479 -3.08 6.42 7.51
N PHE A 480 -1.76 6.22 7.60
CA PHE A 480 -0.90 6.18 6.43
C PHE A 480 -0.60 4.73 6.05
N VAL A 481 -1.03 4.30 4.86
CA VAL A 481 -0.64 3.03 4.24
C VAL A 481 0.43 3.28 3.18
N ASN A 482 1.60 2.65 3.30
CA ASN A 482 2.62 2.67 2.23
C ASN A 482 2.25 1.72 1.09
N PHE A 483 2.75 2.00 -0.11
CA PHE A 483 2.38 1.23 -1.31
C PHE A 483 2.81 -0.24 -1.30
N SER A 484 3.96 -0.59 -0.69
CA SER A 484 4.40 -1.99 -0.63
C SER A 484 5.35 -2.22 0.53
N SER A 485 5.18 -3.35 1.23
CA SER A 485 6.04 -3.80 2.32
C SER A 485 7.47 -4.05 1.82
N GLN A 486 7.61 -4.88 0.79
CA GLN A 486 8.87 -5.39 0.27
C GLN A 486 8.85 -5.53 -1.26
N GLY A 487 9.97 -5.29 -1.93
CA GLY A 487 10.12 -5.66 -3.34
C GLY A 487 11.33 -5.04 -4.01
N SER A 488 11.96 -5.82 -4.88
CA SER A 488 13.15 -5.40 -5.62
C SER A 488 12.95 -4.12 -6.42
N TYR A 489 13.98 -3.28 -6.43
CA TYR A 489 13.98 -2.07 -7.26
C TYR A 489 14.32 -2.39 -8.71
N SER A 490 13.56 -1.83 -9.63
CA SER A 490 13.73 -2.08 -11.06
C SER A 490 13.37 -0.86 -11.91
N ARG A 491 13.45 -1.02 -13.24
CA ARG A 491 12.93 -0.01 -14.18
C ARG A 491 11.44 0.28 -14.03
N TYR A 492 10.70 -0.60 -13.36
CA TYR A 492 9.27 -0.42 -13.08
C TYR A 492 9.00 0.30 -11.75
N GLY A 493 10.06 0.69 -11.03
CA GLY A 493 9.99 1.48 -9.81
C GLY A 493 10.70 0.81 -8.63
N SER A 494 10.76 1.56 -7.53
CA SER A 494 11.47 1.21 -6.31
C SER A 494 10.52 1.24 -5.12
N TRP A 495 9.57 0.33 -5.09
CA TRP A 495 8.33 0.53 -4.33
C TRP A 495 8.39 0.14 -2.86
N GLY A 496 9.03 -0.99 -2.55
CA GLY A 496 9.06 -1.56 -1.20
C GLY A 496 9.75 -0.65 -0.16
N LEU A 497 9.32 -0.76 1.09
CA LEU A 497 10.08 -0.18 2.22
C LEU A 497 11.42 -0.91 2.43
N LYS A 498 11.43 -2.20 2.10
CA LYS A 498 12.61 -3.05 1.92
C LYS A 498 12.62 -3.65 0.52
N GLU A 499 13.78 -4.06 0.03
CA GLU A 499 13.93 -4.77 -1.24
C GLU A 499 13.73 -6.27 -1.07
N TYR A 500 14.15 -6.83 0.08
CA TYR A 500 14.03 -8.26 0.37
C TYR A 500 13.92 -8.52 1.88
N GLN A 501 13.39 -9.69 2.23
CA GLN A 501 13.33 -10.13 3.62
C GLN A 501 14.72 -10.30 4.23
N GLY A 502 14.91 -9.79 5.45
CA GLY A 502 16.21 -9.83 6.13
C GLY A 502 17.20 -8.75 5.68
N GLN A 503 16.79 -7.81 4.81
CA GLN A 503 17.64 -6.69 4.41
C GLN A 503 18.17 -5.91 5.62
N PRO A 504 19.49 -5.62 5.70
CA PRO A 504 20.08 -4.86 6.80
C PRO A 504 19.44 -3.48 6.97
N ALA A 505 19.22 -3.05 8.21
CA ALA A 505 18.51 -1.80 8.50
C ALA A 505 19.25 -0.55 7.96
N GLU A 506 20.58 -0.59 7.93
CA GLU A 506 21.44 0.43 7.33
C GLU A 506 21.27 0.59 5.81
N GLU A 507 20.65 -0.38 5.13
CA GLU A 507 20.38 -0.35 3.70
C GLU A 507 18.91 -0.01 3.37
N THR A 508 18.07 0.24 4.38
CA THR A 508 16.63 0.45 4.22
C THR A 508 16.20 1.88 4.58
N PRO A 509 16.64 2.94 3.86
CA PRO A 509 16.36 4.33 4.26
C PRO A 509 14.85 4.63 4.39
N LYS A 510 14.01 4.02 3.55
CA LYS A 510 12.55 4.16 3.64
C LYS A 510 12.01 3.51 4.91
N TYR A 511 12.36 2.25 5.18
CA TYR A 511 11.93 1.59 6.41
C TYR A 511 12.45 2.30 7.67
N ARG A 512 13.69 2.80 7.66
CA ARG A 512 14.22 3.61 8.77
C ARG A 512 13.41 4.88 9.00
N ALA A 513 12.92 5.54 7.95
CA ALA A 513 12.03 6.69 8.12
C ALA A 513 10.74 6.30 8.86
N PHE A 514 10.15 5.13 8.55
CA PHE A 514 9.01 4.62 9.31
C PHE A 514 9.37 4.31 10.76
N GLN A 515 10.51 3.66 11.00
CA GLN A 515 10.99 3.39 12.38
C GLN A 515 11.20 4.68 13.18
N ASN A 516 11.84 5.69 12.58
CA ASN A 516 12.27 6.89 13.28
C ASN A 516 11.17 7.96 13.38
N CYS A 517 10.31 8.06 12.36
CA CYS A 517 9.31 9.11 12.25
C CYS A 517 7.87 8.61 12.44
N VAL A 518 7.64 7.30 12.55
CA VAL A 518 6.29 6.74 12.78
C VAL A 518 6.30 5.83 14.01
N PHE A 519 6.94 4.66 13.95
CA PHE A 519 6.87 3.63 14.99
C PHE A 519 7.49 4.08 16.31
N GLY A 520 8.69 4.66 16.24
CA GLY A 520 9.48 5.11 17.40
C GLY A 520 9.03 6.46 17.98
N THR A 521 7.94 7.05 17.48
CA THR A 521 7.46 8.34 18.00
C THR A 521 6.72 8.18 19.33
N SER A 522 7.49 7.98 20.41
CA SER A 522 7.23 8.64 21.70
C SER A 522 7.74 10.09 21.70
N ALA A 523 8.11 10.61 20.52
CA ALA A 523 8.59 11.96 20.38
C ALA A 523 7.47 12.91 20.80
N SER A 524 7.66 13.55 21.95
CA SER A 524 7.49 14.98 21.96
C SER A 524 8.25 15.50 20.74
N VAL A 525 7.56 15.66 19.62
CA VAL A 525 7.87 16.76 18.74
C VAL A 525 7.77 17.93 19.70
N GLN A 526 8.92 18.43 20.15
CA GLN A 526 8.97 19.84 20.45
C GLN A 526 8.54 20.45 19.13
N ILE A 527 7.23 20.70 19.00
CA ILE A 527 6.77 21.89 18.31
C ILE A 527 7.73 22.91 18.91
N ASP A 528 8.70 23.39 18.14
CA ASP A 528 9.46 24.53 18.61
C ASP A 528 8.37 25.59 18.74
N HIS A 529 7.84 25.77 19.96
CA HIS A 529 6.70 26.62 20.27
C HIS A 529 6.97 28.07 19.84
N LYS A 530 8.20 28.34 19.40
CA LYS A 530 8.61 29.50 18.65
C LYS A 530 7.83 29.71 17.35
N LEU A 531 7.54 28.68 16.54
CA LEU A 531 6.81 28.85 15.28
C LEU A 531 5.31 29.12 15.49
N THR A 532 4.68 28.52 16.51
CA THR A 532 3.28 28.79 16.89
C THR A 532 3.06 30.20 17.47
N ARG A 533 4.14 30.93 17.72
CA ARG A 533 4.14 32.32 18.23
C ARG A 533 4.58 33.36 17.20
N ILE A 534 4.77 32.93 15.96
CA ILE A 534 4.85 33.81 14.80
C ILE A 534 3.42 33.95 14.27
N ASN A 535 2.91 35.17 14.13
CA ASN A 535 1.54 35.44 13.66
C ASN A 535 1.49 36.64 12.71
N ILE A 536 0.56 36.64 11.75
CA ILE A 536 0.23 37.78 10.91
C ILE A 536 -0.90 38.56 11.55
N VAL A 537 -0.65 39.82 11.89
CA VAL A 537 -1.61 40.70 12.58
C VAL A 537 -1.67 42.10 11.96
N PRO A 538 -2.84 42.76 11.93
CA PRO A 538 -4.16 42.19 12.21
C PRO A 538 -4.54 41.15 11.15
N ASN A 539 -5.34 40.17 11.54
CA ASN A 539 -5.96 39.23 10.62
C ASN A 539 -7.37 38.92 11.14
N PRO A 540 -8.44 39.37 10.46
CA PRO A 540 -8.44 40.01 9.14
C PRO A 540 -7.77 41.40 9.07
N ALA A 541 -7.32 41.81 7.88
CA ALA A 541 -6.58 43.05 7.62
C ALA A 541 -7.25 43.92 6.54
N ASN A 542 -7.03 45.24 6.58
CA ASN A 542 -7.36 46.13 5.47
C ASN A 542 -6.15 46.23 4.54
N ASP A 543 -5.24 47.17 4.83
CA ASP A 543 -4.13 47.47 3.93
C ASP A 543 -2.75 47.13 4.50
N VAL A 544 -2.63 46.82 5.80
CA VAL A 544 -1.32 46.59 6.42
C VAL A 544 -1.38 45.41 7.37
N VAL A 545 -0.38 44.55 7.29
CA VAL A 545 -0.14 43.45 8.24
C VAL A 545 1.29 43.45 8.73
N GLU A 546 1.50 42.87 9.90
CA GLU A 546 2.79 42.72 10.56
C GLU A 546 3.00 41.27 10.97
N VAL A 547 4.23 40.78 10.80
CA VAL A 547 4.69 39.50 11.35
C VAL A 547 5.05 39.73 12.82
N MET A 548 4.13 39.40 13.71
CA MET A 548 4.38 39.35 15.14
C MET A 548 5.26 38.13 15.46
N ASN A 549 6.49 38.38 15.88
CA ASN A 549 7.47 37.35 16.22
C ASN A 549 7.95 37.55 17.67
N THR A 550 7.24 36.93 18.61
CA THR A 550 7.44 37.19 20.05
C THR A 550 8.62 36.44 20.66
N GLU A 551 9.23 35.51 19.92
CA GLU A 551 10.32 34.64 20.40
C GLU A 551 11.68 34.99 19.77
N GLY A 552 11.76 36.07 18.97
CA GLY A 552 13.01 36.57 18.41
C GLY A 552 13.63 35.68 17.34
N VAL A 553 12.84 34.81 16.69
CA VAL A 553 13.31 33.91 15.63
C VAL A 553 13.77 34.71 14.42
N LYS A 554 14.93 34.41 13.82
CA LYS A 554 15.33 35.14 12.61
C LYS A 554 14.45 34.77 11.42
N ILE A 555 13.71 35.76 10.91
CA ILE A 555 12.93 35.66 9.67
C ILE A 555 13.89 35.86 8.49
N LYS A 556 13.93 34.88 7.59
CA LYS A 556 14.73 34.91 6.36
C LYS A 556 13.95 35.54 5.21
N ASN A 557 12.67 35.18 5.08
CA ASN A 557 11.82 35.59 3.96
C ASN A 557 10.34 35.49 4.36
N VAL A 558 9.49 36.34 3.76
CA VAL A 558 8.04 36.28 3.91
C VAL A 558 7.39 36.39 2.53
N ARG A 559 6.49 35.48 2.20
CA ARG A 559 5.82 35.39 0.91
C ARG A 559 4.31 35.36 1.09
N PHE A 560 3.59 36.03 0.20
CA PHE A 560 2.14 36.02 0.16
C PHE A 560 1.68 35.39 -1.15
N PHE A 561 0.68 34.53 -1.05
CA PHE A 561 0.06 33.83 -2.16
C PHE A 561 -1.43 34.14 -2.17
N ASP A 562 -2.02 34.34 -3.34
CA ASP A 562 -3.48 34.38 -3.46
C ASP A 562 -4.09 32.98 -3.38
N ALA A 563 -5.43 32.89 -3.38
CA ALA A 563 -6.15 31.61 -3.28
C ALA A 563 -5.88 30.63 -4.45
N SER A 564 -5.23 31.07 -5.53
CA SER A 564 -4.79 30.21 -6.64
C SER A 564 -3.34 29.73 -6.49
N GLY A 565 -2.67 30.05 -5.38
CA GLY A 565 -1.27 29.72 -5.14
C GLY A 565 -0.29 30.66 -5.85
N LYS A 566 -0.77 31.70 -6.54
CA LYS A 566 0.12 32.65 -7.22
C LYS A 566 0.75 33.58 -6.19
N ARG A 567 2.08 33.69 -6.21
CA ARG A 567 2.82 34.63 -5.35
C ARG A 567 2.49 36.07 -5.73
N VAL A 568 1.96 36.82 -4.77
CA VAL A 568 1.52 38.22 -4.94
C VAL A 568 2.44 39.22 -4.25
N LEU A 569 3.12 38.85 -3.17
CA LEU A 569 4.11 39.68 -2.48
C LEU A 569 5.26 38.81 -1.94
N GLU A 570 6.45 39.39 -1.83
CA GLU A 570 7.63 38.77 -1.22
C GLU A 570 8.52 39.84 -0.57
N SER A 571 9.11 39.53 0.59
CA SER A 571 10.13 40.39 1.21
C SER A 571 11.26 39.58 1.81
N LEU A 572 12.48 40.05 1.53
CA LEU A 572 13.70 39.55 2.13
C LEU A 572 13.86 40.00 3.60
N ALA A 573 14.80 39.38 4.30
CA ALA A 573 15.05 39.52 5.73
C ALA A 573 15.08 40.98 6.24
N GLY A 574 14.38 41.22 7.35
CA GLY A 574 14.41 42.50 8.10
C GLY A 574 13.15 43.35 7.99
N ILE A 575 12.21 43.00 7.11
CA ILE A 575 10.90 43.65 7.01
C ILE A 575 9.88 42.82 7.76
N GLN A 576 9.19 43.44 8.72
CA GLN A 576 8.13 42.81 9.51
C GLN A 576 6.74 43.36 9.19
N GLN A 577 6.64 44.51 8.51
CA GLN A 577 5.38 45.14 8.13
C GLN A 577 5.20 45.14 6.62
N PHE A 578 4.00 44.81 6.15
CA PHE A 578 3.67 44.57 4.74
C PHE A 578 2.47 45.42 4.34
N ASP A 579 2.63 46.17 3.25
CA ASP A 579 1.57 46.92 2.60
C ASP A 579 0.85 46.03 1.59
N LEU A 580 -0.43 45.79 1.85
CA LEU A 580 -1.32 44.98 1.05
C LEU A 580 -2.24 45.85 0.19
N SER A 581 -2.16 47.18 0.20
CA SER A 581 -3.15 48.07 -0.45
C SER A 581 -3.33 47.80 -1.96
N SER A 582 -2.34 47.20 -2.60
CA SER A 582 -2.36 46.80 -4.02
C SER A 582 -3.09 45.48 -4.29
N LEU A 583 -3.36 44.68 -3.26
CA LEU A 583 -4.07 43.40 -3.33
C LEU A 583 -5.58 43.62 -3.33
N GLN A 584 -6.35 42.69 -3.88
CA GLN A 584 -7.82 42.73 -3.82
C GLN A 584 -8.31 42.16 -2.48
N SER A 585 -9.56 42.46 -2.10
CA SER A 585 -10.22 41.79 -0.98
C SER A 585 -10.32 40.29 -1.25
N GLY A 586 -9.92 39.45 -0.29
CA GLY A 586 -9.86 38.01 -0.50
C GLY A 586 -9.04 37.25 0.55
N ILE A 587 -8.91 35.94 0.34
CA ILE A 587 -8.09 35.06 1.15
C ILE A 587 -6.69 34.98 0.53
N TYR A 588 -5.69 35.11 1.39
CA TYR A 588 -4.28 34.97 1.06
C TYR A 588 -3.62 33.96 1.99
N PHE A 589 -2.55 33.34 1.54
CA PHE A 589 -1.70 32.47 2.36
C PHE A 589 -0.34 33.12 2.51
N VAL A 590 0.14 33.21 3.75
CA VAL A 590 1.40 33.84 4.10
C VAL A 590 2.38 32.78 4.57
N GLU A 591 3.50 32.68 3.89
CA GLU A 591 4.60 31.78 4.23
C GLU A 591 5.75 32.58 4.84
N ILE A 592 6.13 32.23 6.07
CA ILE A 592 7.17 32.91 6.83
C ILE A 592 8.33 31.91 7.00
N LEU A 593 9.39 32.11 6.22
CA LEU A 593 10.59 31.28 6.28
C LEU A 593 11.50 31.83 7.36
N THR A 594 11.93 30.95 8.26
CA THR A 594 12.79 31.30 9.37
C THR A 594 14.09 30.49 9.37
N GLU A 595 14.97 30.75 10.34
CA GLU A 595 16.15 29.92 10.56
C GLU A 595 15.86 28.54 11.15
N VAL A 596 14.66 28.32 11.70
CA VAL A 596 14.26 27.07 12.37
C VAL A 596 13.11 26.32 11.68
N GLY A 597 12.58 26.85 10.58
CA GLY A 597 11.47 26.21 9.84
C GLY A 597 10.59 27.23 9.11
N VAL A 598 9.45 26.75 8.59
CA VAL A 598 8.49 27.56 7.83
C VAL A 598 7.16 27.63 8.60
N SER A 599 6.59 28.82 8.74
CA SER A 599 5.25 29.04 9.31
C SER A 599 4.29 29.48 8.21
N ARG A 600 3.21 28.75 7.98
CA ARG A 600 2.16 29.10 7.00
C ARG A 600 0.89 29.56 7.69
N GLN A 601 0.30 30.67 7.23
CA GLN A 601 -0.87 31.28 7.86
C GLN A 601 -1.87 31.77 6.83
N LYS A 602 -3.15 31.54 7.10
CA LYS A 602 -4.25 32.12 6.34
C LYS A 602 -4.41 33.60 6.73
N LEU A 603 -4.52 34.49 5.76
CA LEU A 603 -4.79 35.91 5.94
C LEU A 603 -6.08 36.28 5.19
N ILE A 604 -6.98 36.99 5.86
CA ILE A 604 -8.20 37.53 5.26
C ILE A 604 -7.99 39.04 5.04
N LYS A 605 -8.04 39.49 3.78
CA LYS A 605 -8.04 40.91 3.42
C LYS A 605 -9.46 41.38 3.11
N TYR A 606 -9.91 42.46 3.76
CA TYR A 606 -11.19 43.12 3.48
C TYR A 606 -11.16 44.02 2.26
#